data_AF-A0AAP2DIY0-F1
#
_entry.id   AF-A0AAP2DIY0-F1
#
_cell.length_a   1.000
_cell.length_b   1.000
_cell.length_c   1.000
_cell.angle_alpha   90.00
_cell.angle_beta   90.00
_cell.angle_gamma   90.00
#
_symmetry.space_group_name_H-M   'P 1'
#
loop_
_entity.id
_entity.type
_entity.pdbx_description
1 polymer ?
#
loop_
_entity_poly.entity_id
_entity_poly.type
_entity_poly.pdbx_seq_one_letter_code
_entity_poly.pdbx_strand_id
1 'polypeptide(L)'
;MKLSEFPFRESNHFVVMEYYWLIMNRTFLVILIDGFMIGLKANGVIGASTDGDPVTNIVTHVLANNGDLTNPYSYVNSRYIAEMEQDNLFGEKVLKMHRSNFRIGRKDIVDVEYRSGKKWGMGSYPHDGTVTVRTRDGRRREFIVLGNQSGENIRQWILDNRTIL
;
A
#
# COMPACT_ATOMS: atom_id res chain seq x y z
N MET A 1 6.87 6.30 16.28
CA MET A 1 6.44 4.89 16.17
C MET A 1 7.21 4.26 15.03
N LYS A 2 7.91 3.15 15.27
CA LYS A 2 8.59 2.42 14.19
C LYS A 2 7.60 1.57 13.38
N LEU A 3 7.98 1.16 12.17
CA LEU A 3 7.16 0.26 11.35
C LEU A 3 6.94 -1.10 12.04
N SER A 4 7.97 -1.66 12.69
CA SER A 4 7.87 -2.91 13.46
C SER A 4 6.98 -2.84 14.71
N GLU A 5 6.75 -1.63 15.22
CA GLU A 5 5.92 -1.38 16.40
C GLU A 5 4.48 -1.05 16.02
N PHE A 6 4.18 -0.89 14.73
CA PHE A 6 2.86 -0.50 14.26
C PHE A 6 1.86 -1.66 14.44
N PRO A 7 0.72 -1.44 15.14
CA PRO A 7 -0.26 -2.49 15.36
C PRO A 7 -1.10 -2.69 14.10
N PHE A 8 -0.62 -3.51 13.16
CA PHE A 8 -1.34 -3.85 11.94
C PHE A 8 -2.71 -4.49 12.26
N ARG A 9 -3.78 -3.87 11.77
CA ARG A 9 -5.17 -4.32 11.85
C ARG A 9 -5.81 -4.18 10.47
N GLU A 10 -6.78 -5.01 10.14
CA GLU A 10 -7.43 -5.00 8.82
C GLU A 10 -7.86 -3.60 8.36
N SER A 11 -8.36 -2.75 9.28
CA SER A 11 -8.88 -1.43 8.95
C SER A 11 -7.84 -0.30 8.87
N ASN A 12 -6.55 -0.57 9.11
CA ASN A 12 -5.52 0.47 9.21
C ASN A 12 -4.37 0.30 8.22
N HIS A 13 -4.42 -0.70 7.35
CA HIS A 13 -3.45 -0.87 6.30
C HIS A 13 -4.02 -1.70 5.14
N PHE A 14 -3.41 -1.55 3.98
CA PHE A 14 -3.78 -2.29 2.77
C PHE A 14 -2.64 -2.25 1.75
N VAL A 15 -2.66 -3.18 0.80
CA VAL A 15 -1.66 -3.24 -0.30
C VAL A 15 -2.29 -2.79 -1.60
N VAL A 16 -1.65 -1.86 -2.29
CA VAL A 16 -2.15 -1.34 -3.57
C VAL A 16 -1.04 -1.17 -4.59
N MET A 17 -1.41 -1.19 -5.86
CA MET A 17 -0.51 -0.86 -6.97
C MET A 17 -0.86 0.51 -7.56
N GLU A 18 0.14 1.26 -8.00
CA GLU A 18 -0.03 2.49 -8.77
C GLU A 18 0.68 2.36 -10.13
N TYR A 19 0.01 2.72 -11.22
CA TYR A 19 0.68 2.89 -12.52
C TYR A 19 1.35 4.27 -12.61
N TYR A 20 2.55 4.30 -13.17
CA TYR A 20 3.27 5.53 -13.49
C TYR A 20 3.97 5.40 -14.85
N TRP A 21 4.17 6.54 -15.52
CA TRP A 21 4.73 6.60 -16.89
C TRP A 21 4.08 5.58 -17.84
N LEU A 22 2.74 5.53 -17.82
CA LEU A 22 1.85 4.77 -18.72
C LEU A 22 1.93 3.24 -18.68
N ILE A 23 3.07 2.63 -18.32
CA ILE A 23 3.25 1.17 -18.37
C ILE A 23 3.94 0.57 -17.14
N MET A 24 4.58 1.40 -16.29
CA MET A 24 5.28 0.87 -15.12
C MET A 24 4.36 0.86 -13.91
N ASN A 25 4.57 -0.13 -13.05
CA ASN A 25 3.84 -0.27 -11.80
C ASN A 25 4.78 -0.22 -10.60
N ARG A 26 4.21 0.11 -9.44
CA ARG A 26 4.85 0.02 -8.14
C ARG A 26 3.81 -0.37 -7.11
N THR A 27 4.20 -1.22 -6.17
CA THR A 27 3.33 -1.65 -5.07
C THR A 27 3.65 -0.83 -3.84
N PHE A 28 2.61 -0.49 -3.09
CA PHE A 28 2.70 0.20 -1.81
C PHE A 28 2.03 -0.63 -0.72
N LEU A 29 2.68 -0.70 0.43
CA LEU A 29 2.00 -0.92 1.70
C LEU A 29 1.53 0.45 2.19
N VAL A 30 0.22 0.63 2.26
CA VAL A 30 -0.39 1.87 2.76
C VAL A 30 -0.82 1.66 4.20
N ILE A 31 -0.50 2.62 5.05
CA ILE A 31 -0.78 2.63 6.48
C ILE A 31 -1.59 3.88 6.82
N LEU A 32 -2.66 3.71 7.59
CA LEU A 32 -3.50 4.77 8.12
C LEU A 32 -3.18 4.94 9.61
N ILE A 33 -2.60 6.09 9.97
CA ILE A 33 -2.15 6.38 11.34
C ILE A 33 -2.21 7.87 11.64
N ASP A 34 -2.69 8.25 12.83
CA ASP A 34 -2.64 9.62 13.39
C ASP A 34 -3.06 10.72 12.41
N GLY A 35 -4.15 10.48 11.67
CA GLY A 35 -4.66 11.45 10.69
C GLY A 35 -3.84 11.55 9.40
N PHE A 36 -2.95 10.59 9.14
CA PHE A 36 -2.16 10.47 7.91
C PHE A 36 -2.45 9.16 7.17
N MET A 37 -2.31 9.22 5.85
CA MET A 37 -2.16 8.06 4.96
C MET A 37 -0.72 8.05 4.47
N ILE A 38 0.03 7.02 4.87
CA ILE A 38 1.45 6.84 4.53
C ILE A 38 1.57 5.67 3.56
N GLY A 39 2.11 5.91 2.37
CA GLY A 39 2.41 4.86 1.40
C GLY A 39 3.90 4.57 1.38
N LEU A 40 4.27 3.35 1.74
CA LEU A 40 5.63 2.84 1.70
C LEU A 40 5.78 1.94 0.49
N LYS A 41 6.75 2.24 -0.39
CA LYS A 41 7.04 1.41 -1.55
C LYS A 41 7.44 0.02 -1.07
N ALA A 42 6.64 -0.97 -1.48
CA ALA A 42 6.76 -2.35 -1.08
C ALA A 42 7.22 -3.25 -2.24
N ASN A 43 7.14 -2.78 -3.48
CA ASN A 43 7.71 -3.46 -4.65
C ASN A 43 7.92 -2.48 -5.82
N GLY A 44 8.84 -2.84 -6.73
CA GLY A 44 9.14 -2.12 -7.96
C GLY A 44 8.30 -2.59 -9.16
N VAL A 45 8.85 -2.47 -10.37
CA VAL A 45 8.22 -2.97 -11.61
C VAL A 45 8.00 -4.48 -11.46
N ILE A 46 6.74 -4.89 -11.41
CA ILE A 46 6.35 -6.30 -11.38
C ILE A 46 6.49 -6.85 -12.80
N GLY A 47 7.66 -7.42 -13.08
CA GLY A 47 7.86 -8.48 -14.07
C GLY A 47 7.91 -9.81 -13.33
N ALA A 48 7.33 -10.86 -13.90
CA ALA A 48 7.27 -12.18 -13.25
C ALA A 48 8.67 -12.70 -12.87
N SER A 49 8.75 -13.32 -11.67
CA SER A 49 9.93 -13.98 -11.03
C SER A 49 11.04 -13.03 -10.52
N THR A 50 11.72 -13.27 -9.39
CA THR A 50 12.36 -14.53 -8.93
C THR A 50 12.76 -14.46 -7.44
N ASP A 51 12.77 -15.65 -6.83
CA ASP A 51 13.75 -16.19 -5.87
C ASP A 51 13.83 -15.71 -4.41
N GLY A 52 13.99 -16.74 -3.56
CA GLY A 52 13.91 -16.69 -2.12
C GLY A 52 15.19 -16.23 -1.43
N ASP A 53 15.01 -15.72 -0.21
CA ASP A 53 15.95 -15.92 0.89
C ASP A 53 15.25 -15.59 2.22
N PRO A 54 15.61 -16.25 3.33
CA PRO A 54 14.95 -16.13 4.61
C PRO A 54 15.50 -14.95 5.43
N VAL A 55 14.73 -14.54 6.44
CA VAL A 55 15.07 -13.71 7.63
C VAL A 55 14.24 -12.42 7.73
N THR A 56 13.17 -12.45 8.55
CA THR A 56 12.86 -11.45 9.61
C THR A 56 11.62 -11.89 10.41
N ASN A 57 11.80 -12.16 11.70
CA ASN A 57 10.81 -12.74 12.63
C ASN A 57 9.66 -11.81 13.06
N ILE A 58 9.47 -10.65 12.42
CA ILE A 58 8.36 -9.73 12.67
C ILE A 58 7.43 -9.64 11.44
N VAL A 59 7.92 -10.06 10.26
CA VAL A 59 7.22 -9.93 8.97
C VAL A 59 6.72 -11.29 8.45
N THR A 60 7.11 -12.39 9.09
CA THR A 60 6.81 -13.78 8.68
C THR A 60 5.35 -14.20 8.82
N HIS A 61 4.53 -13.53 9.63
CA HIS A 61 3.09 -13.87 9.70
C HIS A 61 2.28 -13.35 8.50
N VAL A 62 2.81 -12.38 7.75
CA VAL A 62 2.09 -11.70 6.66
C VAL A 62 2.58 -12.13 5.27
N LEU A 63 3.82 -12.63 5.14
CA LEU A 63 4.50 -12.82 3.85
C LEU A 63 4.71 -14.28 3.39
N ALA A 64 4.08 -15.27 4.03
CA ALA A 64 4.43 -16.68 3.83
C ALA A 64 3.80 -17.39 2.61
N ASN A 65 3.01 -16.74 1.76
CA ASN A 65 2.36 -17.39 0.61
C ASN A 65 2.91 -16.89 -0.74
N ASN A 66 4.11 -17.35 -1.09
CA ASN A 66 4.67 -17.22 -2.43
C ASN A 66 3.86 -18.09 -3.42
N GLY A 67 2.86 -17.50 -4.08
CA GLY A 67 2.09 -18.15 -5.15
C GLY A 67 0.59 -17.84 -5.14
N ASP A 68 0.04 -17.41 -4.00
CA ASP A 68 -1.36 -17.03 -3.88
C ASP A 68 -1.56 -15.56 -4.27
N LEU A 69 -1.85 -15.29 -5.54
CA LEU A 69 -2.13 -13.94 -6.03
C LEU A 69 -3.42 -13.33 -5.44
N THR A 70 -4.24 -14.12 -4.73
CA THR A 70 -5.38 -13.59 -3.97
C THR A 70 -4.94 -13.04 -2.61
N ASN A 71 -3.77 -13.39 -2.12
CA ASN A 71 -3.19 -12.74 -0.95
C ASN A 71 -2.55 -11.39 -1.37
N PRO A 72 -3.05 -10.25 -0.86
CA PRO A 72 -2.49 -8.93 -1.20
C PRO A 72 -1.01 -8.77 -0.83
N TYR A 73 -0.51 -9.51 0.15
CA TYR A 73 0.89 -9.44 0.58
C TYR A 73 1.85 -10.22 -0.31
N SER A 74 1.35 -11.09 -1.19
CA SER A 74 2.18 -11.76 -2.21
C SER A 74 2.76 -10.76 -3.23
N TYR A 75 2.27 -9.51 -3.23
CA TYR A 75 2.81 -8.40 -4.04
C TYR A 75 3.87 -7.57 -3.32
N VAL A 76 4.13 -7.84 -2.03
CA VAL A 76 5.10 -7.13 -1.19
C VAL A 76 6.43 -7.87 -1.21
N ASN A 77 7.51 -7.17 -1.56
CA ASN A 77 8.87 -7.69 -1.45
C ASN A 77 9.43 -7.37 -0.06
N SER A 78 9.75 -8.42 0.70
CA SER A 78 10.22 -8.33 2.09
C SER A 78 11.44 -7.42 2.26
N ARG A 79 12.34 -7.36 1.27
CA ARG A 79 13.54 -6.51 1.32
C ARG A 79 13.21 -5.04 1.48
N TYR A 80 12.19 -4.56 0.77
CA TYR A 80 11.76 -3.16 0.87
C TYR A 80 11.23 -2.84 2.27
N ILE A 81 10.50 -3.77 2.88
CA ILE A 81 9.95 -3.60 4.22
C ILE A 81 11.05 -3.65 5.27
N ALA A 82 11.99 -4.60 5.16
CA ALA A 82 13.12 -4.75 6.08
C ALA A 82 14.00 -3.49 6.14
N GLU A 83 14.22 -2.80 5.02
CA GLU A 83 14.98 -1.55 4.97
C GLU A 83 14.35 -0.43 5.81
N MET A 84 13.02 -0.44 5.98
CA MET A 84 12.24 0.59 6.69
C MET A 84 11.77 0.16 8.09
N GLU A 85 11.95 -1.11 8.47
CA GLU A 85 11.34 -1.73 9.66
C GLU A 85 11.63 -0.96 10.96
N GLN A 86 12.87 -0.50 11.12
CA GLN A 86 13.33 0.17 12.34
C GLN A 86 13.19 1.70 12.30
N ASP A 87 12.69 2.25 11.19
CA ASP A 87 12.56 3.69 10.99
C ASP A 87 11.25 4.23 11.53
N ASN A 88 11.31 5.47 12.03
CA ASN A 88 10.12 6.18 12.50
C ASN A 88 9.20 6.52 11.31
N LEU A 89 7.96 6.04 11.35
CA LEU A 89 6.95 6.26 10.29
C LEU A 89 6.66 7.75 10.03
N PHE A 90 6.78 8.59 11.06
CA PHE A 90 6.59 10.04 10.94
C PHE A 90 7.87 10.79 10.53
N GLY A 91 9.01 10.11 10.52
CA GLY A 91 10.30 10.70 10.21
C GLY A 91 10.51 10.93 8.72
N GLU A 92 11.28 11.95 8.38
CA GLU A 92 11.63 12.24 6.97
C GLU A 92 12.52 11.15 6.35
N LYS A 93 13.23 10.36 7.16
CA LYS A 93 14.11 9.28 6.69
C LYS A 93 13.34 8.25 5.86
N VAL A 94 12.23 7.74 6.38
CA VAL A 94 11.44 6.71 5.68
C VAL A 94 10.84 7.25 4.39
N LEU A 95 10.42 8.52 4.37
CA LEU A 95 9.87 9.16 3.18
C LEU A 95 10.93 9.42 2.10
N LYS A 96 12.18 9.69 2.49
CA LYS A 96 13.29 9.95 1.55
C LYS A 96 13.97 8.69 1.03
N MET A 97 13.81 7.55 1.72
CA MET A 97 14.41 6.26 1.33
C MET A 97 14.00 5.85 -0.08
N HIS A 98 12.74 6.08 -0.44
CA HIS A 98 12.28 5.94 -1.82
C HIS A 98 11.48 7.16 -2.22
N ARG A 99 11.85 7.78 -3.35
CA ARG A 99 11.13 8.93 -3.95
C ARG A 99 9.63 8.70 -4.19
N SER A 100 9.21 7.44 -4.23
CA SER A 100 7.83 7.04 -4.43
C SER A 100 7.02 7.04 -3.14
N ASN A 101 7.68 6.96 -1.98
CA ASN A 101 7.02 7.00 -0.69
C ASN A 101 6.27 8.32 -0.54
N PHE A 102 5.14 8.28 0.16
CA PHE A 102 4.31 9.46 0.33
C PHE A 102 3.67 9.50 1.70
N ARG A 103 3.34 10.71 2.13
CA ARG A 103 2.51 10.99 3.29
C ARG A 103 1.46 12.02 2.89
N ILE A 104 0.20 11.70 3.12
CA ILE A 104 -0.94 12.58 2.86
C ILE A 104 -1.67 12.80 4.18
N GLY A 105 -1.91 14.06 4.56
CA GLY A 105 -2.80 14.37 5.67
C GLY A 105 -4.23 14.00 5.29
N ARG A 106 -4.91 13.20 6.10
CA ARG A 106 -6.30 12.77 5.83
C ARG A 106 -7.27 13.94 5.80
N LYS A 107 -6.99 14.99 6.58
CA LYS A 107 -7.70 16.28 6.52
C LYS A 107 -7.57 17.01 5.17
N ASP A 108 -6.55 16.66 4.38
CA ASP A 108 -6.28 17.25 3.07
C ASP A 108 -6.91 16.39 1.95
N ILE A 109 -7.41 15.20 2.26
CA ILE A 109 -8.18 14.38 1.33
C ILE A 109 -9.57 14.99 1.20
N VAL A 110 -9.97 15.36 -0.02
CA VAL A 110 -11.27 15.99 -0.31
C VAL A 110 -12.25 15.02 -0.95
N ASP A 111 -11.75 13.94 -1.55
CA ASP A 111 -12.57 12.94 -2.20
C ASP A 111 -11.85 11.59 -2.30
N VAL A 112 -12.62 10.51 -2.15
CA VAL A 112 -12.18 9.12 -2.30
C VAL A 112 -13.23 8.36 -3.09
N GLU A 113 -12.85 7.91 -4.28
CA GLU A 113 -13.73 7.26 -5.24
C GLU A 113 -13.31 5.81 -5.44
N TYR A 114 -14.23 4.88 -5.21
CA TYR A 114 -14.04 3.46 -5.53
C TYR A 114 -14.75 3.12 -6.84
N ARG A 115 -14.08 2.34 -7.70
CA ARG A 115 -14.64 1.80 -8.95
C ARG A 115 -14.32 0.31 -9.03
N SER A 116 -15.36 -0.53 -9.00
CA SER A 116 -15.26 -2.01 -9.02
C SER A 116 -14.93 -2.62 -10.39
N GLY A 117 -14.75 -1.79 -11.42
CA GLY A 117 -14.43 -2.25 -12.77
C GLY A 117 -13.01 -2.82 -12.87
N LYS A 118 -12.84 -3.87 -13.68
CA LYS A 118 -11.51 -4.36 -14.05
C LYS A 118 -10.70 -3.25 -14.71
N LYS A 119 -9.46 -3.08 -14.27
CA LYS A 119 -8.54 -2.14 -14.90
C LYS A 119 -7.89 -2.78 -16.12
N TRP A 120 -8.09 -2.17 -17.29
CA TRP A 120 -7.42 -2.57 -18.53
C TRP A 120 -5.90 -2.59 -18.35
N GLY A 121 -5.25 -3.60 -18.93
CA GLY A 121 -3.80 -3.81 -18.84
C GLY A 121 -3.34 -4.66 -17.64
N MET A 122 -4.24 -5.06 -16.74
CA MET A 122 -3.91 -5.93 -15.59
C MET A 122 -3.90 -7.42 -15.89
N GLY A 123 -4.25 -7.87 -17.11
CA GLY A 123 -4.26 -9.29 -17.45
C GLY A 123 -5.07 -10.14 -16.45
N SER A 124 -4.44 -11.19 -15.91
CA SER A 124 -5.03 -12.12 -14.94
C SER A 124 -4.80 -11.75 -13.46
N TYR A 125 -4.14 -10.64 -13.17
CA TYR A 125 -3.86 -10.24 -11.79
C TYR A 125 -5.18 -10.01 -11.01
N PRO A 126 -5.44 -10.73 -9.90
CA PRO A 126 -6.61 -10.51 -9.06
C PRO A 126 -6.62 -9.08 -8.48
N HIS A 127 -7.73 -8.39 -8.66
CA HIS A 127 -7.96 -7.07 -8.08
C HIS A 127 -9.45 -6.75 -7.98
N ASP A 128 -9.81 -5.93 -6.99
CA ASP A 128 -11.19 -5.48 -6.75
C ASP A 128 -11.51 -4.14 -7.42
N GLY A 129 -10.73 -3.75 -8.44
CA GLY A 129 -10.87 -2.47 -9.14
C GLY A 129 -9.91 -1.41 -8.61
N THR A 130 -10.36 -0.16 -8.52
CA THR A 130 -9.51 0.99 -8.17
C THR A 130 -10.10 1.89 -7.10
N VAL A 131 -9.22 2.43 -6.25
CA VAL A 131 -9.50 3.53 -5.32
C VAL A 131 -8.72 4.75 -5.75
N THR A 132 -9.41 5.85 -6.05
CA THR A 132 -8.82 7.15 -6.35
C THR A 132 -8.90 8.06 -5.13
N VAL A 133 -7.77 8.65 -4.73
CA VAL A 133 -7.69 9.66 -3.67
C VAL A 133 -7.36 11.02 -4.29
N ARG A 134 -8.17 12.04 -4.00
CA ARG A 134 -7.94 13.43 -4.42
C ARG A 134 -7.67 14.30 -3.18
N THR A 135 -6.65 15.13 -3.27
CA THR A 135 -6.26 16.07 -2.20
C THR A 135 -6.63 17.50 -2.53
N ARG A 136 -6.74 18.35 -1.50
CA ARG A 136 -7.15 19.76 -1.61
C ARG A 136 -6.23 20.59 -2.52
N ASP A 137 -4.97 20.22 -2.63
CA ASP A 137 -3.99 20.83 -3.54
C ASP A 137 -4.14 20.38 -5.00
N GLY A 138 -5.18 19.60 -5.32
CA GLY A 138 -5.49 19.11 -6.67
C GLY A 138 -4.72 17.86 -7.08
N ARG A 139 -3.85 17.30 -6.23
CA ARG A 139 -3.16 16.04 -6.55
C ARG A 139 -4.15 14.87 -6.52
N ARG A 140 -3.89 13.90 -7.39
CA ARG A 140 -4.67 12.68 -7.53
C ARG A 140 -3.76 11.46 -7.51
N ARG A 141 -4.14 10.44 -6.76
CA ARG A 141 -3.54 9.10 -6.83
C ARG A 141 -4.60 8.08 -7.13
N GLU A 142 -4.32 7.17 -8.05
CA GLU A 142 -5.18 6.06 -8.40
C GLU A 142 -4.48 4.76 -8.02
N PHE A 143 -5.13 4.01 -7.14
CA PHE A 143 -4.63 2.77 -6.58
C PHE A 143 -5.44 1.60 -7.10
N ILE A 144 -4.77 0.54 -7.52
CA ILE A 144 -5.38 -0.73 -7.90
C ILE A 144 -5.36 -1.62 -6.65
N VAL A 145 -6.53 -2.13 -6.29
CA VAL A 145 -6.73 -2.92 -5.07
C VAL A 145 -6.35 -4.36 -5.35
N LEU A 146 -5.15 -4.77 -4.98
CA LEU A 146 -4.60 -6.10 -5.32
C LEU A 146 -5.16 -7.21 -4.42
N GLY A 147 -5.26 -8.42 -4.97
CA GLY A 147 -5.69 -9.59 -4.21
C GLY A 147 -7.13 -9.49 -3.69
N ASN A 148 -7.42 -10.23 -2.63
CA ASN A 148 -8.72 -10.32 -1.97
C ASN A 148 -8.84 -9.24 -0.89
N GLN A 149 -8.91 -7.98 -1.32
CA GLN A 149 -9.21 -6.83 -0.49
C GLN A 149 -10.43 -6.13 -1.06
N SER A 150 -11.28 -5.56 -0.21
CA SER A 150 -12.43 -4.78 -0.67
C SER A 150 -12.03 -3.32 -0.88
N GLY A 151 -12.15 -2.84 -2.12
CA GLY A 151 -11.91 -1.44 -2.45
C GLY A 151 -12.93 -0.49 -1.83
N GLU A 152 -14.17 -0.94 -1.61
CA GLU A 152 -15.16 -0.17 -0.84
C GLU A 152 -14.74 -0.05 0.63
N ASN A 153 -14.29 -1.13 1.28
CA ASN A 153 -13.79 -1.05 2.66
C ASN A 153 -12.58 -0.11 2.74
N ILE A 154 -11.61 -0.23 1.81
CA ILE A 154 -10.45 0.67 1.76
C ILE A 154 -10.89 2.13 1.61
N ARG A 155 -11.85 2.42 0.73
CA ARG A 155 -12.44 3.75 0.58
C ARG A 155 -13.00 4.25 1.92
N GLN A 156 -13.78 3.42 2.62
CA GLN A 156 -14.36 3.78 3.91
C GLN A 156 -13.27 4.01 4.97
N TRP A 157 -12.24 3.16 5.03
CA TRP A 157 -11.13 3.33 5.97
C TRP A 157 -10.36 4.64 5.73
N ILE A 158 -10.15 5.03 4.47
CA ILE A 158 -9.50 6.31 4.12
C ILE A 158 -10.38 7.51 4.52
N LEU A 159 -11.71 7.38 4.45
CA LEU A 159 -12.65 8.44 4.85
C LEU A 159 -12.90 8.50 6.37
N ASP A 160 -12.78 7.38 7.09
CA ASP A 160 -13.10 7.29 8.52
C ASP A 160 -12.02 7.94 9.40
N ASN A 161 -12.18 9.23 9.70
CA ASN A 161 -11.21 10.04 10.45
C ASN A 161 -11.11 9.69 11.95
N ARG A 162 -11.70 8.59 12.41
CA ARG A 162 -11.50 8.12 13.79
C ARG A 162 -10.01 7.83 14.00
N THR A 163 -9.45 8.40 15.07
CA THR A 163 -8.08 8.10 15.52
C THR A 163 -8.01 6.61 15.83
N ILE A 164 -7.30 5.84 15.01
CA ILE A 164 -7.01 4.44 15.31
C ILE A 164 -5.88 4.44 16.33
N LEU A 165 -6.27 4.31 17.60
CA LEU A 165 -5.37 4.16 18.75
C LEU A 165 -4.72 2.76 18.81
#